data_AF-A0AAE1KRR1-F1
#
_entry.id   AF-A0AAE1KRR1-F1
#
_cell.length_a   1.000
_cell.length_b   1.000
_cell.length_c   1.000
_cell.angle_alpha   90.00
_cell.angle_beta   90.00
_cell.angle_gamma   90.00
#
_symmetry.space_group_name_H-M   'P 1'
#
loop_
_entity.id
_entity.type
_entity.pdbx_description
1 polymer ?
#
loop_
_entity_poly.entity_id
_entity_poly.type
_entity_poly.pdbx_seq_one_letter_code
_entity_poly.pdbx_strand_id
1 'polypeptide(L)'
;MQFNEGKFEMVRHGQKLNLKNETKLYTEGGQEISALPHAKCLGPYTTDRAGRKVTRRCLPTRAPDRIRTLLSNSMTYDGPKSFNALPKEVRSVTGCSVDNFKSGLDKFLYTIPDEPPVPGYTARCRTSNTIPDQVTLQDRDARIGSSSGPPRL
;
A
#
# COMPACT_ATOMS: atom_id res chain seq x y z
N MET A 1 7.11 22.26 0.35
CA MET A 1 7.77 21.07 -0.27
C MET A 1 7.84 21.34 -1.76
N GLN A 2 9.04 21.27 -2.37
CA GLN A 2 9.22 21.48 -3.80
C GLN A 2 8.94 20.16 -4.55
N PHE A 3 8.05 20.19 -5.54
CA PHE A 3 7.69 19.01 -6.34
C PHE A 3 8.74 18.77 -7.44
N ASN A 4 9.14 17.52 -7.65
CA ASN A 4 10.18 17.17 -8.62
C ASN A 4 9.59 17.04 -10.03
N GLU A 5 9.62 18.13 -10.80
CA GLU A 5 8.85 18.31 -12.05
C GLU A 5 9.12 17.24 -13.12
N GLY A 6 10.32 16.67 -13.19
CA GLY A 6 10.70 15.68 -14.20
C GLY A 6 10.22 14.24 -13.96
N LYS A 7 9.42 14.00 -12.92
CA LYS A 7 9.06 12.63 -12.49
C LYS A 7 7.58 12.28 -12.65
N PHE A 8 6.75 13.23 -13.06
CA PHE A 8 5.30 13.02 -13.13
C PHE A 8 4.88 12.61 -14.53
N GLU A 9 4.17 11.47 -14.60
CA GLU A 9 3.57 10.95 -15.83
C GLU A 9 2.04 10.96 -15.65
N MET A 10 1.31 11.36 -16.69
CA MET A 10 -0.17 11.40 -16.67
C MET A 10 -0.74 10.12 -17.31
N VAL A 11 -1.71 9.51 -16.63
CA VAL A 11 -2.46 8.34 -17.15
C VAL A 11 -3.94 8.69 -17.28
N ARG A 12 -4.54 8.38 -18.43
CA ARG A 12 -5.97 8.58 -18.67
C ARG A 12 -6.74 7.27 -18.72
N HIS A 13 -7.57 7.04 -17.72
CA HIS A 13 -8.51 5.91 -17.69
C HIS A 13 -9.87 6.29 -18.31
N GLY A 14 -10.64 5.29 -18.74
CA GLY A 14 -11.99 5.47 -19.33
C GLY A 14 -12.05 5.35 -20.85
N GLN A 15 -13.25 5.13 -21.40
CA GLN A 15 -13.51 4.94 -22.84
C GLN A 15 -13.83 6.25 -23.59
N LYS A 16 -14.08 7.35 -22.87
CA LYS A 16 -14.41 8.65 -23.47
C LYS A 16 -13.17 9.29 -24.09
N LEU A 17 -12.96 9.07 -25.39
CA LEU A 17 -11.81 9.59 -26.16
C LEU A 17 -11.77 11.12 -26.25
N ASN A 18 -12.93 11.78 -26.34
CA ASN A 18 -13.00 13.24 -26.50
C ASN A 18 -12.33 13.99 -25.33
N LEU A 19 -12.68 13.60 -24.10
CA LEU A 19 -12.07 14.14 -22.88
C LEU A 19 -10.56 13.85 -22.79
N LYS A 20 -10.09 12.74 -23.38
CA LYS A 20 -8.66 12.38 -23.42
C LYS A 20 -7.84 13.19 -24.44
N ASN A 21 -8.49 13.78 -25.42
CA ASN A 21 -7.81 14.60 -26.42
C ASN A 21 -7.83 16.09 -26.06
N GLU A 22 -8.86 16.52 -25.32
CA GLU A 22 -9.08 17.95 -25.02
C GLU A 22 -8.35 18.45 -23.77
N THR A 23 -8.31 17.66 -22.69
CA THR A 23 -7.60 18.11 -21.48
C THR A 23 -6.09 18.03 -21.72
N LYS A 24 -5.31 18.99 -21.20
CA LYS A 24 -3.84 18.96 -21.16
C LYS A 24 -3.40 19.45 -19.79
N LEU A 25 -2.34 18.87 -19.24
CA LEU A 25 -1.80 19.26 -17.94
C LEU A 25 -0.40 19.82 -18.13
N TYR A 26 -0.11 20.90 -17.41
CA TYR A 26 1.15 21.62 -17.45
C TYR A 26 1.78 21.62 -16.06
N THR A 27 3.11 21.58 -15.99
CA THR A 27 3.86 21.83 -14.74
C THR A 27 3.84 23.31 -14.38
N GLU A 28 4.30 23.65 -13.17
CA GLU A 28 4.47 25.06 -12.75
C GLU A 28 5.44 25.83 -13.69
N GLY A 29 6.43 25.12 -14.27
CA GLY A 29 7.32 25.64 -15.31
C GLY A 29 6.72 25.69 -16.73
N GLY A 30 5.43 25.39 -16.91
CA GLY A 30 4.73 25.47 -18.20
C GLY A 30 5.03 24.34 -19.18
N GLN A 31 5.74 23.29 -18.76
CA GLN A 31 6.00 22.13 -19.62
C GLN A 31 4.78 21.19 -19.64
N GLU A 32 4.40 20.72 -20.84
CA GLU A 32 3.29 19.78 -21.01
C GLU A 32 3.68 18.38 -20.48
N ILE A 33 2.85 17.81 -19.61
CA ILE A 33 3.08 16.48 -19.04
C ILE A 33 2.66 15.42 -20.06
N SER A 34 3.62 14.60 -20.51
CA SER A 34 3.37 13.59 -21.54
C SER A 34 2.40 12.49 -21.05
N ALA A 35 1.41 12.19 -21.88
CA ALA A 35 0.47 11.10 -21.64
C ALA A 35 1.09 9.79 -22.16
N LEU A 36 1.46 8.88 -21.25
CA LEU A 36 1.93 7.56 -21.66
C LEU A 36 0.74 6.58 -21.76
N PRO A 37 0.70 5.73 -22.81
CA PRO A 37 -0.32 4.68 -22.94
C PRO A 37 -0.26 3.64 -21.81
N HIS A 38 0.88 3.59 -21.13
CA HIS A 38 1.15 2.75 -19.98
C HIS A 38 2.11 3.53 -19.08
N ALA A 39 1.62 4.12 -18.00
CA ALA A 39 2.55 4.55 -16.98
C ALA A 39 3.10 3.32 -16.25
N LYS A 40 4.30 3.48 -15.74
CA LYS A 40 4.83 2.62 -14.68
C LYS A 40 4.07 2.98 -13.39
N CYS A 41 2.76 2.73 -13.37
CA CYS A 41 1.82 3.28 -12.39
C CYS A 41 2.20 2.91 -10.96
N LEU A 42 2.66 3.90 -10.21
CA LEU A 42 2.70 3.94 -8.74
C LEU A 42 2.02 5.23 -8.25
N GLY A 43 0.91 5.62 -8.88
CA GLY A 43 0.15 6.83 -8.52
C GLY A 43 -0.88 6.56 -7.41
N PRO A 44 -1.10 7.53 -6.50
CA PRO A 44 -2.21 7.46 -5.58
C PRO A 44 -3.55 7.69 -6.31
N TYR A 45 -4.60 6.99 -5.89
CA TYR A 45 -5.98 7.18 -6.33
C TYR A 45 -6.92 7.10 -5.13
N THR A 46 -8.07 7.74 -5.19
CA THR A 46 -9.06 7.75 -4.11
C THR A 46 -10.28 6.93 -4.47
N THR A 47 -10.90 6.31 -3.47
CA THR A 47 -12.15 5.58 -3.59
C THR A 47 -13.07 5.98 -2.44
N ASP A 48 -14.38 6.09 -2.68
CA ASP A 48 -15.32 6.55 -1.65
C ASP A 48 -15.32 5.63 -0.42
N ARG A 49 -15.33 4.31 -0.68
CA ARG A 49 -15.36 3.29 0.37
C ARG A 49 -14.02 3.19 1.11
N ALA A 50 -12.92 3.02 0.39
CA ALA A 50 -11.64 2.63 1.00
C ALA A 50 -10.65 3.79 1.17
N GLY A 51 -10.99 5.01 0.75
CA GLY A 51 -10.12 6.19 0.82
C GLY A 51 -8.95 6.15 -0.17
N ARG A 52 -7.85 6.82 0.18
CA ARG A 52 -6.63 6.96 -0.64
C ARG A 52 -5.88 5.63 -0.73
N LYS A 53 -5.62 5.13 -1.93
CA LYS A 53 -4.84 3.93 -2.24
C LYS A 53 -3.72 4.24 -3.20
N VAL A 54 -2.74 3.36 -3.30
CA VAL A 54 -1.64 3.45 -4.27
C VAL A 54 -1.76 2.29 -5.26
N THR A 55 -1.63 2.58 -6.54
CA THR A 55 -1.62 1.53 -7.56
C THR A 55 -0.37 0.66 -7.41
N ARG A 56 -0.56 -0.65 -7.42
CA ARG A 56 0.53 -1.62 -7.36
C ARG A 56 0.85 -2.10 -8.77
N ARG A 57 2.14 -2.21 -9.07
CA ARG A 57 2.59 -2.80 -10.34
C ARG A 57 2.18 -4.27 -10.40
N CYS A 58 1.59 -4.72 -11.49
CA CYS A 58 1.38 -6.16 -11.70
C CYS A 58 2.73 -6.86 -11.95
N LEU A 59 2.92 -8.05 -11.35
CA LEU A 59 4.11 -8.87 -11.65
C LEU A 59 4.01 -9.40 -13.09
N PRO A 60 5.13 -9.45 -13.83
CA PRO A 60 5.14 -10.05 -15.16
C PRO A 60 4.80 -11.54 -15.07
N THR A 61 3.67 -11.95 -15.65
CA THR A 61 3.18 -13.33 -15.60
C THR A 61 4.10 -14.32 -16.32
N ARG A 62 4.83 -13.86 -17.34
CA ARG A 62 5.75 -14.68 -18.16
C ARG A 62 7.19 -14.73 -17.63
N ALA A 63 7.49 -14.03 -16.54
CA ALA A 63 8.83 -14.05 -15.98
C ALA A 63 9.08 -15.35 -15.19
N PRO A 64 10.32 -15.87 -15.16
CA PRO A 64 10.71 -16.98 -14.30
C PRO A 64 10.34 -16.74 -12.83
N ASP A 65 10.01 -17.80 -12.10
CA ASP A 65 9.55 -17.69 -10.70
C ASP A 65 10.58 -17.01 -9.80
N ARG A 66 11.88 -17.26 -9.99
CA ARG A 66 12.96 -16.55 -9.28
C ARG A 66 12.86 -15.03 -9.45
N ILE A 67 12.58 -14.56 -10.67
CA ILE A 67 12.42 -13.12 -10.96
C ILE A 67 11.14 -12.60 -10.32
N ARG A 68 10.05 -13.37 -10.35
CA ARG A 68 8.78 -12.99 -9.70
C ARG A 68 8.95 -12.85 -8.19
N THR A 69 9.68 -13.74 -7.54
CA THR A 69 10.02 -13.66 -6.11
C THR A 69 10.87 -12.43 -5.80
N LEU A 70 11.90 -12.14 -6.61
CA LEU A 70 12.71 -10.93 -6.42
C LEU A 70 11.87 -9.66 -6.56
N LEU A 71 10.98 -9.61 -7.56
CA LEU A 71 10.09 -8.48 -7.75
C LEU A 71 9.05 -8.35 -6.65
N SER A 72 8.48 -9.47 -6.18
CA SER A 72 7.48 -9.45 -5.10
C SER A 72 8.06 -8.97 -3.78
N ASN A 73 9.34 -9.24 -3.53
CA ASN A 73 10.06 -8.81 -2.33
C ASN A 73 10.70 -7.43 -2.49
N SER A 74 10.55 -6.78 -3.65
CA SER A 74 11.08 -5.43 -3.87
C SER A 74 10.17 -4.37 -3.23
N MET A 75 10.78 -3.30 -2.70
CA MET A 75 10.05 -2.16 -2.13
C MET A 75 9.06 -1.53 -3.12
N THR A 76 9.38 -1.55 -4.42
CA THR A 76 8.49 -1.01 -5.46
C THR A 76 7.15 -1.74 -5.56
N TYR A 77 7.12 -3.00 -5.12
CA TYR A 77 5.93 -3.84 -5.14
C TYR A 77 5.28 -3.95 -3.76
N ASP A 78 6.09 -4.14 -2.72
CA ASP A 78 5.61 -4.34 -1.36
C ASP A 78 5.21 -3.03 -0.68
N GLY A 79 5.88 -1.91 -0.98
CA GLY A 79 5.52 -0.59 -0.43
C GLY A 79 4.06 -0.21 -0.67
N PRO A 80 3.55 -0.24 -1.93
CA PRO A 80 2.13 -0.03 -2.21
C PRO A 80 1.22 -1.07 -1.54
N LYS A 81 1.65 -2.33 -1.42
CA LYS A 81 0.89 -3.40 -0.75
C LYS A 81 0.72 -3.06 0.73
N SER A 82 1.81 -2.71 1.40
CA SER A 82 1.87 -2.33 2.82
C SER A 82 1.11 -1.04 3.09
N PHE A 83 1.26 -0.01 2.26
CA PHE A 83 0.46 1.21 2.39
C PHE A 83 -1.03 0.89 2.31
N ASN A 84 -1.48 0.15 1.29
CA ASN A 84 -2.89 -0.17 1.09
C ASN A 84 -3.51 -1.05 2.19
N ALA A 85 -2.69 -1.76 2.96
CA ALA A 85 -3.13 -2.53 4.11
C ALA A 85 -3.42 -1.65 5.34
N LEU A 86 -2.95 -0.40 5.36
CA LEU A 86 -3.18 0.52 6.47
C LEU A 86 -4.66 0.95 6.56
N PRO A 87 -5.13 1.37 7.76
CA PRO A 87 -6.46 1.93 7.95
C PRO A 87 -6.70 3.17 7.09
N LYS A 88 -7.97 3.41 6.73
CA LYS A 88 -8.36 4.56 5.90
C LYS A 88 -7.99 5.87 6.57
N GLU A 89 -8.08 5.92 7.90
CA GLU A 89 -7.83 7.05 8.77
C GLU A 89 -6.38 7.49 8.62
N VAL A 90 -5.44 6.56 8.70
CA VAL A 90 -4.00 6.81 8.53
C VAL A 90 -3.67 7.14 7.07
N ARG A 91 -4.26 6.41 6.11
CA ARG A 91 -3.99 6.63 4.69
C ARG A 91 -4.52 7.94 4.16
N SER A 92 -5.62 8.47 4.69
CA SER A 92 -6.31 9.62 4.10
C SER A 92 -5.87 10.96 4.70
N VAL A 93 -4.98 10.95 5.70
CA VAL A 93 -4.43 12.19 6.26
C VAL A 93 -3.63 12.94 5.18
N THR A 94 -3.99 14.18 4.93
CA THR A 94 -3.31 15.11 4.01
C THR A 94 -3.00 16.41 4.76
N GLY A 95 -1.97 17.14 4.31
CA GLY A 95 -1.57 18.41 4.92
C GLY A 95 -1.06 18.32 6.37
N CYS A 96 -0.74 17.11 6.86
CA CYS A 96 -0.20 16.92 8.21
C CYS A 96 1.34 17.00 8.23
N SER A 97 1.89 17.29 9.41
CA SER A 97 3.31 17.10 9.65
C SER A 97 3.69 15.61 9.57
N VAL A 98 4.97 15.34 9.35
CA VAL A 98 5.52 13.98 9.35
C VAL A 98 5.29 13.30 10.69
N ASP A 99 5.42 14.03 11.81
CA ASP A 99 5.28 13.47 13.15
C ASP A 99 3.85 13.07 13.46
N ASN A 100 2.86 13.83 13.00
CA ASN A 100 1.45 13.47 13.15
C ASN A 100 1.14 12.17 12.39
N PHE A 101 1.66 12.04 11.17
CA PHE A 101 1.52 10.81 10.39
C PHE A 101 2.18 9.62 11.09
N LYS A 102 3.43 9.78 11.57
CA LYS A 102 4.14 8.76 12.34
C LYS A 102 3.35 8.33 13.58
N SER A 103 2.83 9.27 14.36
CA SER A 103 2.05 8.94 15.56
C SER A 103 0.77 8.14 15.24
N GLY A 104 0.11 8.44 14.12
CA GLY A 104 -1.06 7.70 13.66
C GLY A 104 -0.70 6.29 13.19
N LEU A 105 0.44 6.16 12.51
CA LEU A 105 0.99 4.87 12.10
C LEU A 105 1.40 4.04 13.33
N ASP A 106 2.11 4.61 14.30
CA ASP A 106 2.55 3.94 15.51
C ASP A 106 1.37 3.41 16.33
N LYS A 107 0.30 4.20 16.46
CA LYS A 107 -0.95 3.76 17.10
C LYS A 107 -1.55 2.53 16.41
N PHE A 108 -1.50 2.49 15.07
CA PHE A 108 -1.96 1.32 14.32
C PHE A 108 -1.01 0.14 14.47
N LEU A 109 0.31 0.35 14.38
CA LEU A 109 1.30 -0.72 14.55
C LEU A 109 1.23 -1.33 15.95
N TYR A 110 0.89 -0.55 16.97
CA TYR A 110 0.64 -1.06 18.33
C TYR A 110 -0.50 -2.08 18.41
N THR A 111 -1.44 -2.06 17.44
CA THR A 111 -2.52 -3.06 17.38
C THR A 111 -2.08 -4.39 16.76
N ILE A 112 -0.94 -4.41 16.07
CA ILE A 112 -0.38 -5.61 15.44
C ILE A 112 0.56 -6.28 16.44
N PRO A 113 0.40 -7.58 16.76
CA PRO A 113 1.33 -8.29 17.61
C PRO A 113 2.69 -8.38 16.94
N ASP A 114 3.74 -8.10 17.71
CA ASP A 114 5.13 -8.25 17.26
C ASP A 114 5.46 -9.75 17.18
N GLU A 115 5.68 -10.26 15.97
CA GLU A 115 6.06 -11.66 15.70
C GLU A 115 7.22 -11.72 14.68
N PRO A 116 8.18 -12.67 14.80
CA PRO A 116 8.15 -13.83 15.67
C PRO A 116 8.33 -13.44 17.15
N PRO A 117 7.67 -14.17 18.07
CA PRO A 117 7.85 -13.94 19.48
C PRO A 117 9.33 -14.07 19.86
N VAL A 118 9.77 -13.21 20.78
CA VAL A 118 11.11 -13.25 21.36
C VAL A 118 11.45 -14.70 21.77
N PRO A 119 12.64 -15.22 21.43
CA PRO A 119 13.03 -16.59 21.77
C PRO A 119 12.73 -16.90 23.25
N GLY A 120 11.87 -17.89 23.49
CA GLY A 120 11.37 -18.26 24.83
C GLY A 120 9.85 -18.18 25.01
N TYR A 121 9.12 -17.51 24.11
CA TYR A 121 7.65 -17.47 24.13
C TYR A 121 7.05 -18.32 22.99
N THR A 122 6.89 -19.63 23.21
CA THR A 122 6.26 -20.52 22.22
C THR A 122 4.76 -20.55 22.42
N ALA A 123 4.02 -19.75 21.66
CA ALA A 123 2.59 -19.99 21.48
C ALA A 123 2.17 -20.00 20.01
N ARG A 124 2.66 -19.07 19.16
CA ARG A 124 2.40 -19.07 17.70
C ARG A 124 3.53 -18.31 17.00
N CYS A 125 4.27 -18.97 16.09
CA CYS A 125 5.19 -18.29 15.17
C CYS A 125 4.46 -18.05 13.85
N ARG A 126 4.23 -16.80 13.47
CA ARG A 126 3.77 -16.46 12.11
C ARG A 126 4.87 -16.69 11.06
N THR A 127 4.42 -16.85 9.83
CA THR A 127 5.27 -17.13 8.65
C THR A 127 5.87 -15.86 8.03
N SER A 128 5.42 -14.67 8.41
CA SER A 128 5.82 -13.38 7.82
C SER A 128 5.56 -12.20 8.77
N ASN A 129 6.46 -11.21 8.73
CA ASN A 129 6.38 -9.99 9.56
C ASN A 129 5.80 -8.80 8.79
N THR A 130 5.28 -9.02 7.58
CA THR A 130 4.73 -7.90 6.78
C THR A 130 3.34 -7.50 7.29
N ILE A 131 3.08 -6.20 7.34
CA ILE A 131 1.77 -5.63 7.72
C ILE A 131 0.59 -6.32 7.02
N PRO A 132 0.58 -6.49 5.67
CA PRO A 132 -0.56 -7.12 5.02
C PRO A 132 -0.78 -8.56 5.51
N ASP A 133 0.28 -9.34 5.70
CA ASP A 133 0.13 -10.73 6.12
C ASP A 133 -0.38 -10.79 7.59
N GLN A 134 0.10 -9.89 8.44
CA GLN A 134 -0.32 -9.75 9.84
C GLN A 134 -1.80 -9.34 9.99
N VAL A 135 -2.22 -8.32 9.23
CA VAL A 135 -3.61 -7.82 9.24
C VAL A 135 -4.58 -8.87 8.72
N THR A 136 -4.23 -9.58 7.63
CA THR A 136 -5.11 -10.61 7.06
C THR A 136 -5.34 -11.78 8.02
N LEU A 137 -4.34 -12.09 8.86
CA LEU A 137 -4.43 -13.14 9.87
C LEU A 137 -5.25 -12.69 11.09
N GLN A 138 -5.11 -11.44 11.55
CA GLN A 138 -5.99 -10.90 12.60
C GLN A 138 -7.46 -10.94 12.18
N ASP A 139 -7.77 -10.57 10.95
CA ASP A 139 -9.13 -10.66 10.40
C ASP A 139 -9.66 -12.10 10.39
N ARG A 140 -8.78 -13.10 10.20
CA ARG A 140 -9.14 -14.52 10.27
C ARG A 140 -9.39 -14.97 11.71
N ASP A 141 -8.48 -14.62 12.63
CA ASP A 141 -8.61 -14.95 14.05
C ASP A 141 -9.88 -14.34 14.66
N ALA A 142 -10.21 -13.09 14.30
CA ALA A 142 -11.43 -12.41 14.72
C ALA A 142 -12.70 -13.10 14.21
N ARG A 143 -12.67 -13.68 12.99
CA ARG A 143 -13.82 -14.41 12.40
C ARG A 143 -14.01 -15.81 12.96
N ILE A 144 -12.91 -16.48 13.32
CA ILE A 144 -12.94 -17.86 13.82
C ILE A 144 -13.35 -17.91 15.30
N GLY A 145 -13.28 -16.77 16.00
CA GLY A 145 -13.60 -16.68 17.42
C GLY A 145 -12.44 -17.23 18.25
N SER A 146 -11.99 -16.45 19.22
CA SER A 146 -10.98 -16.86 20.20
C SER A 146 -11.49 -18.06 21.00
N SER A 147 -11.18 -19.28 20.54
CA SER A 147 -11.35 -20.53 21.30
C SER A 147 -10.18 -20.79 22.26
N SER A 148 -9.47 -19.75 22.70
CA SER A 148 -8.59 -19.85 23.86
C SER A 148 -9.45 -20.01 25.11
N GLY A 149 -9.91 -21.24 25.34
CA GLY A 149 -10.43 -21.66 26.64
C GLY A 149 -9.40 -21.39 27.73
N PRO A 150 -9.85 -21.14 28.97
CA PRO A 150 -8.96 -20.79 30.06
C PRO A 150 -7.92 -21.90 30.30
N PRO A 151 -6.70 -21.53 30.75
CA PRO A 151 -5.69 -22.53 31.09
C PRO A 151 -6.26 -23.44 32.17
N ARG A 152 -6.29 -24.74 31.90
CA ARG A 152 -6.57 -25.74 32.93
C ARG A 152 -5.40 -25.70 33.90
N LEU A 153 -5.69 -25.25 35.12
CA LEU A 153 -4.84 -25.41 36.31
C LEU A 153 -4.64 -26.89 36.62
#